data_AF-A0A837I5R1-F1
#
_entry.id   AF-A0A837I5R1-F1
#
_cell.length_a   1.000
_cell.length_b   1.000
_cell.length_c   1.000
_cell.angle_alpha   90.00
_cell.angle_beta   90.00
_cell.angle_gamma   90.00
#
_symmetry.space_group_name_H-M   'P 1'
#
loop_
_entity.id
_entity.type
_entity.pdbx_description
1 polymer ?
#
loop_
_entity_poly.entity_id
_entity_poly.type
_entity_poly.pdbx_seq_one_letter_code
_entity_poly.pdbx_strand_id
1 'polypeptide(L)'
;MRISRRVLFVLLVAVFLAAFVFLSDSLTRKADAASLSGAKVTLANSRLSYKAGVATGSSGSSVVTIDNSSQPDINTGHLFPGDVLCFTDAGQNGCIGSKSYTVASVIDGTTFNLTSTLTNNLDTSGYAVATQSGQWTVSFTTVAAVPVGGSILITIPEADGVSAVQSNNGIPDSGSSVALSGFDLNSLAAGGISITGCTPANWSTPVVTVGDGTTNHTISIPRVTADCTGGTAIVVTLGTGTPYIVNPAPYIGHTQGISDVYGVTVQTKDAGDNVVDSAIPRAAAVEAVLISASVDESLSLTVDFVTAATLYNGGVEGVCGTVPALSDARTTTVTSVPWGTITQPNHFLYAAQKLTVSTNAATGYVVTFEENDQMGRNGNTCTGTSPSAGDYTFGAGTCIRDTTCNGSCSESVMGDWQNATSYPGLGYSLASASGTDAPFFYNQGGGSTWYAKQLADKTQGGETAQTIMSNGAPVSGSAVYVCYKFTIPGTQPAGYYYNIGKYTTTSTF
;
A
#
# COMPACT_ATOMS: atom_id res chain seq x y z
N MET A 1 -65.96 73.23 5.42
CA MET A 1 -66.96 72.15 5.28
C MET A 1 -67.30 71.63 6.68
N ARG A 2 -68.52 71.85 7.20
CA ARG A 2 -68.92 71.37 8.54
C ARG A 2 -69.36 69.90 8.44
N ILE A 3 -68.49 68.97 8.84
CA ILE A 3 -68.83 67.55 8.90
C ILE A 3 -69.85 67.36 10.03
N SER A 4 -71.00 66.73 9.73
CA SER A 4 -72.05 66.53 10.73
C SER A 4 -71.59 65.52 11.80
N ARG A 5 -72.03 65.69 13.05
CA ARG A 5 -71.69 64.79 14.17
C ARG A 5 -71.99 63.31 13.86
N ARG A 6 -72.99 63.02 13.02
CA ARG A 6 -73.33 61.65 12.59
C ARG A 6 -72.28 61.07 11.63
N VAL A 7 -71.75 61.88 10.71
CA VAL A 7 -70.69 61.46 9.78
C VAL A 7 -69.37 61.23 10.53
N LEU A 8 -69.06 62.07 11.52
CA LEU A 8 -67.88 61.90 12.36
C LEU A 8 -67.94 60.62 13.22
N PHE A 9 -69.12 60.27 13.74
CA PHE A 9 -69.31 59.05 14.53
C PHE A 9 -69.15 57.78 13.68
N VAL A 10 -69.70 57.76 12.46
CA VAL A 10 -69.55 56.62 11.53
C VAL A 10 -68.09 56.45 11.11
N LEU A 11 -67.37 57.54 10.85
CA LEU A 11 -65.93 57.50 10.54
C LEU A 11 -65.10 56.96 11.72
N LEU A 12 -65.42 57.37 12.96
CA LEU A 12 -64.73 56.86 14.15
C LEU A 12 -64.98 55.36 14.36
N VAL A 13 -66.21 54.89 14.17
CA VAL A 13 -66.55 53.46 14.27
C VAL A 13 -65.86 52.65 13.18
N ALA A 14 -65.82 53.15 11.94
CA ALA A 14 -65.11 52.50 10.83
C ALA A 14 -63.60 52.40 11.08
N VAL A 15 -62.98 53.46 11.62
CA VAL A 15 -61.56 53.44 12.02
C VAL A 15 -61.31 52.47 13.16
N PHE A 16 -62.23 52.37 14.13
CA PHE A 16 -62.09 51.45 15.26
C PHE A 16 -62.24 49.97 14.84
N LEU A 17 -63.17 49.67 13.93
CA LEU A 17 -63.32 48.33 13.34
C LEU A 17 -62.14 47.95 12.45
N ALA A 18 -61.63 48.88 11.64
CA ALA A 18 -60.42 48.66 10.86
C ALA A 18 -59.20 48.41 11.76
N ALA A 19 -59.05 49.19 12.83
CA ALA A 19 -57.99 48.98 13.83
C ALA A 19 -58.13 47.62 14.53
N PHE A 20 -59.35 47.19 14.87
CA PHE A 20 -59.60 45.88 15.48
C PHE A 20 -59.24 44.71 14.56
N VAL A 21 -59.53 44.81 13.25
CA VAL A 21 -59.15 43.80 12.25
C VAL A 21 -57.63 43.74 12.07
N PHE A 22 -56.94 44.88 11.98
CA PHE A 22 -55.48 44.95 11.91
C PHE A 22 -54.78 44.48 13.21
N LEU A 23 -55.41 44.69 14.37
CA LEU A 23 -54.93 44.17 15.67
C LEU A 23 -55.19 42.66 15.83
N SER A 24 -56.26 42.12 15.24
CA SER A 24 -56.51 40.68 15.24
C SER A 24 -55.56 39.91 14.32
N ASP A 25 -55.18 40.49 13.18
CA ASP A 25 -54.22 39.88 12.23
C ASP A 25 -52.78 39.86 12.79
N SER A 26 -52.45 40.81 13.67
CA SER A 26 -51.16 40.85 14.40
C SER A 26 -51.11 39.97 15.65
N LEU A 27 -52.25 39.44 16.11
CA LEU A 27 -52.30 38.40 17.15
C LEU A 27 -52.19 36.98 16.58
N THR A 28 -52.36 36.81 15.27
CA THR A 28 -51.96 35.60 14.55
C THR A 28 -50.58 35.75 13.94
N ARG A 29 -49.55 35.96 14.78
CA ARG A 29 -48.18 35.64 14.36
C ARG A 29 -48.15 34.15 14.05
N LYS A 30 -48.00 33.79 12.78
CA LYS A 30 -47.43 32.48 12.44
C LYS A 30 -46.11 32.42 13.22
N ALA A 31 -45.97 31.43 14.09
CA ALA A 31 -44.73 31.22 14.81
C ALA A 31 -43.65 30.94 13.77
N ASP A 32 -42.73 31.89 13.54
CA ASP A 32 -41.51 31.61 12.80
C ASP A 32 -40.74 30.58 13.62
N ALA A 33 -40.40 29.44 13.01
CA ALA A 33 -39.57 28.44 13.65
C ALA A 33 -38.24 29.09 14.09
N ALA A 34 -37.79 28.79 15.32
CA ALA A 34 -36.47 29.23 15.76
C ALA A 34 -35.37 28.46 14.98
N SER A 35 -34.16 29.02 14.85
CA SER A 35 -33.06 28.26 14.26
C SER A 35 -32.47 27.31 15.30
N LEU A 36 -32.34 26.02 14.97
CA LEU A 36 -31.50 25.12 15.77
C LEU A 36 -30.09 25.69 15.88
N SER A 37 -29.44 25.51 17.03
CA SER A 37 -28.08 26.00 17.27
C SER A 37 -27.06 24.88 17.03
N GLY A 38 -25.92 25.22 16.43
CA GLY A 38 -24.81 24.29 16.22
C GLY A 38 -25.14 23.06 15.37
N ALA A 39 -26.17 23.14 14.52
CA ALA A 39 -26.59 22.04 13.67
C ALA A 39 -25.48 21.66 12.67
N LYS A 40 -25.10 20.39 12.65
CA LYS A 40 -24.09 19.83 11.73
C LYS A 40 -24.44 18.40 11.35
N VAL A 41 -23.94 18.01 10.17
CA VAL A 41 -23.94 16.63 9.67
C VAL A 41 -22.48 16.23 9.48
N THR A 42 -22.12 15.01 9.87
CA THR A 42 -20.79 14.46 9.67
C THR A 42 -20.93 13.08 9.04
N LEU A 43 -20.22 12.88 7.94
CA LEU A 43 -20.16 11.61 7.22
C LEU A 43 -18.88 10.89 7.66
N ALA A 44 -18.99 9.63 8.08
CA ALA A 44 -17.81 8.81 8.39
C ALA A 44 -16.98 8.50 7.13
N ASN A 45 -17.64 8.50 5.97
CA ASN A 45 -17.03 8.42 4.66
C ASN A 45 -17.68 9.49 3.79
N SER A 46 -16.92 10.49 3.34
CA SER A 46 -17.40 11.55 2.45
C SER A 46 -17.10 11.28 0.98
N ARG A 47 -16.54 10.11 0.65
CA ARG A 47 -16.16 9.78 -0.72
C ARG A 47 -17.40 9.62 -1.59
N LEU A 48 -17.46 10.31 -2.74
CA LEU A 48 -18.48 10.04 -3.76
C LEU A 48 -18.40 8.57 -4.21
N SER A 49 -19.55 7.96 -4.45
CA SER A 49 -19.59 6.63 -5.06
C SER A 49 -19.19 6.70 -6.53
N TYR A 50 -18.64 5.61 -7.05
CA TYR A 50 -18.34 5.51 -8.48
C TYR A 50 -19.52 4.90 -9.24
N LYS A 51 -19.94 5.50 -10.35
CA LYS A 51 -20.98 4.97 -11.24
C LYS A 51 -20.76 5.40 -12.68
N ALA A 52 -20.13 4.53 -13.47
CA ALA A 52 -19.92 4.75 -14.90
C ALA A 52 -20.75 3.77 -15.74
N GLY A 53 -21.17 4.19 -16.93
CA GLY A 53 -21.76 3.26 -17.91
C GLY A 53 -20.73 2.24 -18.37
N VAL A 54 -21.16 1.03 -18.73
CA VAL A 54 -20.24 0.00 -19.26
C VAL A 54 -20.15 0.11 -20.79
N ALA A 55 -18.94 0.22 -21.34
CA ALA A 55 -18.72 0.12 -22.78
C ALA A 55 -18.40 -1.30 -23.22
N THR A 56 -17.45 -1.98 -22.55
CA THR A 56 -17.08 -3.37 -22.87
C THR A 56 -16.64 -4.17 -21.64
N GLY A 57 -16.84 -5.49 -21.70
CA GLY A 57 -16.31 -6.47 -20.73
C GLY A 57 -16.82 -7.86 -21.07
N SER A 58 -15.93 -8.75 -21.49
CA SER A 58 -16.27 -10.11 -21.93
C SER A 58 -15.97 -11.14 -20.84
N SER A 59 -16.78 -12.20 -20.77
CA SER A 59 -16.48 -13.37 -19.92
C SER A 59 -15.08 -13.91 -20.22
N GLY A 60 -14.34 -14.27 -19.18
CA GLY A 60 -12.94 -14.70 -19.26
C GLY A 60 -11.92 -13.56 -19.32
N SER A 61 -12.34 -12.31 -19.51
CA SER A 61 -11.46 -11.12 -19.45
C SER A 61 -11.41 -10.54 -18.03
N SER A 62 -10.28 -9.94 -17.66
CA SER A 62 -10.17 -9.06 -16.49
C SER A 62 -10.26 -7.57 -16.85
N VAL A 63 -10.23 -7.25 -18.15
CA VAL A 63 -10.25 -5.87 -18.65
C VAL A 63 -11.68 -5.40 -18.85
N VAL A 64 -11.97 -4.19 -18.35
CA VAL A 64 -13.24 -3.50 -18.51
C VAL A 64 -12.98 -2.10 -19.05
N THR A 65 -13.82 -1.67 -19.99
CA THR A 65 -13.85 -0.29 -20.49
C THR A 65 -15.21 0.32 -20.17
N ILE A 66 -15.21 1.54 -19.62
CA ILE A 66 -16.42 2.31 -19.33
C ILE A 66 -16.82 3.22 -20.50
N ASP A 67 -18.08 3.62 -20.53
CA ASP A 67 -18.58 4.72 -21.35
C ASP A 67 -18.05 6.05 -20.81
N ASN A 68 -17.70 6.96 -21.73
CA ASN A 68 -17.06 8.23 -21.45
C ASN A 68 -17.96 9.45 -21.74
N SER A 69 -19.26 9.24 -21.91
CA SER A 69 -20.19 10.32 -22.24
C SER A 69 -21.53 10.20 -21.52
N SER A 70 -22.09 11.32 -21.07
CA SER A 70 -23.46 11.39 -20.52
C SER A 70 -23.75 10.45 -19.33
N GLN A 71 -22.73 10.14 -18.52
CA GLN A 71 -22.84 9.34 -17.30
C GLN A 71 -22.42 10.14 -16.06
N PRO A 72 -22.77 9.69 -14.83
CA PRO A 72 -22.28 10.27 -13.58
C PRO A 72 -20.74 10.32 -13.55
N ASP A 73 -20.12 9.16 -13.82
CA ASP A 73 -18.69 9.05 -14.08
C ASP A 73 -18.41 8.76 -15.55
N ILE A 74 -17.51 9.56 -16.14
CA ILE A 74 -17.09 9.45 -17.55
C ILE A 74 -15.62 9.05 -17.70
N ASN A 75 -14.94 8.79 -16.58
CA ASN A 75 -13.55 8.36 -16.54
C ASN A 75 -13.28 7.50 -15.29
N THR A 76 -12.06 6.98 -15.17
CA THR A 76 -11.57 6.17 -14.03
C THR A 76 -10.93 7.02 -12.92
N GLY A 77 -11.04 8.35 -12.98
CA GLY A 77 -10.25 9.31 -12.19
C GLY A 77 -10.40 9.21 -10.67
N HIS A 78 -11.50 8.64 -10.18
CA HIS A 78 -11.69 8.31 -8.77
C HIS A 78 -12.09 6.86 -8.52
N LEU A 79 -11.80 5.99 -9.48
CA LEU A 79 -11.81 4.55 -9.30
C LEU A 79 -10.39 4.11 -8.90
N PHE A 80 -10.25 3.38 -7.81
CA PHE A 80 -8.94 3.03 -7.25
C PHE A 80 -8.74 1.52 -7.17
N PRO A 81 -7.47 1.05 -7.28
CA PRO A 81 -7.13 -0.33 -6.92
C PRO A 81 -7.68 -0.69 -5.54
N GLY A 82 -8.33 -1.85 -5.43
CA GLY A 82 -8.99 -2.31 -4.21
C GLY A 82 -10.48 -1.96 -4.12
N ASP A 83 -11.00 -1.05 -4.94
CA ASP A 83 -12.45 -0.79 -4.96
C ASP A 83 -13.23 -2.03 -5.38
N VAL A 84 -14.34 -2.27 -4.68
CA VAL A 84 -15.27 -3.36 -4.98
C VAL A 84 -16.33 -2.87 -5.97
N LEU A 85 -16.36 -3.51 -7.13
CA LEU A 85 -17.27 -3.21 -8.22
C LEU A 85 -18.45 -4.19 -8.28
N CYS A 86 -19.64 -3.63 -8.42
CA CYS A 86 -20.86 -4.28 -8.84
C CYS A 86 -21.16 -3.88 -10.28
N PHE A 87 -21.28 -4.84 -11.19
CA PHE A 87 -21.76 -4.56 -12.55
C PHE A 87 -23.26 -4.81 -12.59
N THR A 88 -24.03 -3.82 -12.99
CA THR A 88 -25.50 -3.84 -12.95
C THR A 88 -26.08 -3.89 -14.36
N ASP A 89 -27.38 -4.16 -14.49
CA ASP A 89 -28.15 -3.89 -15.71
C ASP A 89 -28.64 -2.43 -15.73
N ALA A 90 -29.28 -2.00 -16.82
CA ALA A 90 -29.86 -0.65 -16.92
C ALA A 90 -30.89 -0.34 -15.80
N GLY A 91 -31.57 -1.38 -15.29
CA GLY A 91 -32.56 -1.26 -14.22
C GLY A 91 -31.95 -1.09 -12.83
N GLN A 92 -30.66 -1.35 -12.67
CA GLN A 92 -29.94 -1.38 -11.40
C GLN A 92 -30.51 -2.45 -10.44
N ASN A 93 -30.80 -3.64 -10.96
CA ASN A 93 -31.40 -4.76 -10.20
C ASN A 93 -30.37 -5.57 -9.38
N GLY A 94 -29.32 -4.91 -8.88
CA GLY A 94 -28.18 -5.55 -8.23
C GLY A 94 -27.10 -6.05 -9.20
N CYS A 95 -26.11 -6.77 -8.68
CA CYS A 95 -24.96 -7.19 -9.48
C CYS A 95 -25.31 -8.36 -10.39
N ILE A 96 -24.90 -8.29 -11.66
CA ILE A 96 -25.03 -9.37 -12.65
C ILE A 96 -24.39 -10.64 -12.10
N GLY A 97 -25.20 -11.69 -11.98
CA GLY A 97 -24.78 -12.98 -11.42
C GLY A 97 -24.50 -12.95 -9.91
N SER A 98 -25.00 -11.94 -9.19
CA SER A 98 -24.79 -11.74 -7.75
C SER A 98 -23.31 -11.76 -7.35
N LYS A 99 -22.44 -11.25 -8.24
CA LYS A 99 -21.00 -11.29 -8.08
C LYS A 99 -20.42 -9.87 -8.11
N SER A 100 -19.54 -9.60 -7.16
CA SER A 100 -18.68 -8.42 -7.15
C SER A 100 -17.27 -8.75 -7.63
N TYR A 101 -16.56 -7.72 -8.07
CA TYR A 101 -15.17 -7.81 -8.51
C TYR A 101 -14.35 -6.75 -7.79
N THR A 102 -13.03 -6.86 -7.84
CA THR A 102 -12.13 -5.86 -7.25
C THR A 102 -11.26 -5.27 -8.33
N VAL A 103 -11.10 -3.95 -8.33
CA VAL A 103 -10.17 -3.26 -9.23
C VAL A 103 -8.74 -3.67 -8.88
N ALA A 104 -8.00 -4.20 -9.83
CA ALA A 104 -6.58 -4.51 -9.70
C ALA A 104 -5.70 -3.31 -10.03
N SER A 105 -5.98 -2.66 -11.16
CA SER A 105 -5.22 -1.49 -11.62
C SER A 105 -6.04 -0.66 -12.59
N VAL A 106 -5.75 0.64 -12.64
CA VAL A 106 -6.26 1.55 -13.67
C VAL A 106 -5.24 1.61 -14.79
N ILE A 107 -5.67 1.35 -16.03
CA ILE A 107 -4.79 1.31 -17.21
C ILE A 107 -4.69 2.71 -17.81
N ASP A 108 -5.85 3.33 -18.02
CA ASP A 108 -5.99 4.67 -18.59
C ASP A 108 -7.29 5.31 -18.09
N GLY A 109 -7.67 6.44 -18.69
CA GLY A 109 -8.84 7.24 -18.30
C GLY A 109 -10.19 6.53 -18.44
N THR A 110 -10.31 5.41 -19.16
CA THR A 110 -11.58 4.68 -19.32
C THR A 110 -11.44 3.17 -19.13
N THR A 111 -10.22 2.66 -18.97
CA THR A 111 -9.95 1.22 -18.93
C THR A 111 -9.26 0.84 -17.62
N PHE A 112 -9.69 -0.27 -17.04
CA PHE A 112 -9.11 -0.82 -15.82
C PHE A 112 -9.11 -2.36 -15.85
N ASN A 113 -8.31 -2.94 -14.97
CA ASN A 113 -8.24 -4.38 -14.74
C ASN A 113 -8.93 -4.77 -13.44
N LEU A 114 -9.47 -5.99 -13.43
CA LEU A 114 -9.99 -6.68 -12.26
C LEU A 114 -8.98 -7.69 -11.73
N THR A 115 -9.05 -8.00 -10.43
CA THR A 115 -8.23 -9.05 -9.80
C THR A 115 -8.62 -10.47 -10.24
N SER A 116 -9.81 -10.64 -10.79
CA SER A 116 -10.31 -11.90 -11.31
C SER A 116 -11.04 -11.68 -12.64
N THR A 117 -11.08 -12.72 -13.46
CA THR A 117 -11.78 -12.67 -14.74
C THR A 117 -13.30 -12.64 -14.54
N LEU A 118 -13.98 -11.88 -15.40
CA LEU A 118 -15.43 -11.83 -15.50
C LEU A 118 -16.00 -13.22 -15.77
N THR A 119 -17.08 -13.58 -15.07
CA THR A 119 -17.79 -14.85 -15.33
C THR A 119 -18.85 -14.70 -16.42
N ASN A 120 -19.40 -13.49 -16.58
CA ASN A 120 -20.44 -13.16 -17.55
C ASN A 120 -19.96 -12.00 -18.42
N ASN A 121 -20.53 -11.88 -19.62
CA ASN A 121 -20.42 -10.64 -20.37
C ASN A 121 -21.12 -9.53 -19.59
N LEU A 122 -20.56 -8.33 -19.61
CA LEU A 122 -21.20 -7.16 -19.01
C LEU A 122 -22.31 -6.64 -19.92
N ASP A 123 -23.35 -6.07 -19.31
CA ASP A 123 -24.43 -5.38 -20.02
C ASP A 123 -23.96 -3.96 -20.38
N THR A 124 -23.88 -3.65 -21.67
CA THR A 124 -23.45 -2.32 -22.16
C THR A 124 -24.50 -1.23 -21.93
N SER A 125 -25.72 -1.59 -21.50
CA SER A 125 -26.71 -0.63 -21.04
C SER A 125 -26.67 -0.42 -19.52
N GLY A 126 -25.84 -1.19 -18.82
CA GLY A 126 -25.69 -1.16 -17.36
C GLY A 126 -24.50 -0.34 -16.89
N TYR A 127 -24.20 -0.49 -15.60
CA TYR A 127 -23.21 0.35 -14.90
C TYR A 127 -22.14 -0.46 -14.19
N ALA A 128 -20.93 0.08 -14.17
CA ALA A 128 -19.86 -0.26 -13.25
C ALA A 128 -19.99 0.61 -11.99
N VAL A 129 -20.27 -0.01 -10.85
CA VAL A 129 -20.62 0.69 -9.61
C VAL A 129 -19.67 0.33 -8.49
N ALA A 130 -19.00 1.31 -7.88
CA ALA A 130 -18.31 1.13 -6.60
C ALA A 130 -18.99 1.99 -5.52
N THR A 131 -19.88 1.35 -4.77
CA THR A 131 -20.66 2.01 -3.71
C THR A 131 -19.75 2.45 -2.56
N GLN A 132 -19.79 3.74 -2.26
CA GLN A 132 -19.19 4.33 -1.05
C GLN A 132 -20.31 4.63 -0.07
N SER A 133 -20.20 4.11 1.15
CA SER A 133 -21.20 4.31 2.19
C SER A 133 -20.53 4.57 3.54
N GLY A 134 -21.29 5.12 4.48
CA GLY A 134 -20.79 5.35 5.83
C GLY A 134 -21.88 5.75 6.81
N GLN A 135 -21.54 5.65 8.09
CA GLN A 135 -22.37 6.17 9.16
C GLN A 135 -22.49 7.69 9.08
N TRP A 136 -23.67 8.21 9.38
CA TRP A 136 -23.92 9.64 9.52
C TRP A 136 -24.16 10.02 10.97
N THR A 137 -23.67 11.21 11.34
CA THR A 137 -23.98 11.83 12.63
C THR A 137 -24.61 13.19 12.40
N VAL A 138 -25.86 13.35 12.82
CA VAL A 138 -26.59 14.62 12.83
C VAL A 138 -26.62 15.12 14.26
N SER A 139 -26.08 16.31 14.53
CA SER A 139 -26.07 16.87 15.89
C SER A 139 -26.50 18.32 15.89
N PHE A 140 -27.25 18.73 16.90
CA PHE A 140 -27.76 20.09 17.07
C PHE A 140 -28.11 20.34 18.54
N THR A 141 -28.37 21.59 18.91
CA THR A 141 -28.96 21.97 20.20
C THR A 141 -30.36 22.54 19.95
N THR A 142 -31.36 22.01 20.66
CA THR A 142 -32.73 22.52 20.60
C THR A 142 -32.79 23.96 21.12
N VAL A 143 -33.67 24.79 20.56
CA VAL A 143 -33.91 26.14 21.09
C VAL A 143 -35.24 26.18 21.81
N ALA A 144 -36.31 25.73 21.15
CA ALA A 144 -37.57 25.42 21.79
C ALA A 144 -37.53 24.04 22.48
N ALA A 145 -38.47 23.82 23.40
CA ALA A 145 -38.70 22.47 23.91
C ALA A 145 -39.36 21.61 22.83
N VAL A 146 -39.02 20.33 22.76
CA VAL A 146 -39.77 19.33 21.98
C VAL A 146 -40.77 18.67 22.93
N PRO A 147 -42.06 19.04 22.88
CA PRO A 147 -43.05 18.51 23.81
C PRO A 147 -43.34 17.03 23.54
N VAL A 148 -43.96 16.35 24.52
CA VAL A 148 -44.60 15.05 24.27
C VAL A 148 -45.60 15.17 23.12
N GLY A 149 -45.57 14.20 22.19
CA GLY A 149 -46.33 14.23 20.95
C GLY A 149 -45.63 14.97 19.80
N GLY A 150 -44.59 15.75 20.08
CA GLY A 150 -43.70 16.34 19.07
C GLY A 150 -42.68 15.34 18.51
N SER A 151 -41.80 15.81 17.61
CA SER A 151 -40.79 14.95 17.00
C SER A 151 -39.53 15.72 16.58
N ILE A 152 -38.47 14.96 16.29
CA ILE A 152 -37.40 15.40 15.40
C ILE A 152 -37.72 14.88 14.00
N LEU A 153 -37.55 15.70 12.97
CA LEU A 153 -37.66 15.31 11.57
C LEU A 153 -36.33 15.63 10.87
N ILE A 154 -35.73 14.61 10.26
CA ILE A 154 -34.54 14.75 9.41
C ILE A 154 -34.97 14.44 7.98
N THR A 155 -34.67 15.33 7.05
CA THR A 155 -34.91 15.14 5.61
C THR A 155 -33.57 15.07 4.89
N ILE A 156 -33.32 13.96 4.21
CA ILE A 156 -32.08 13.67 3.49
C ILE A 156 -32.37 13.75 1.99
N PRO A 157 -31.60 14.52 1.19
CA PRO A 157 -31.79 14.60 -0.24
C PRO A 157 -31.74 13.23 -0.92
N GLU A 158 -32.66 13.02 -1.85
CA GLU A 158 -32.72 11.89 -2.77
C GLU A 158 -32.49 12.40 -4.20
N ALA A 159 -32.12 11.53 -5.14
CA ALA A 159 -32.13 11.91 -6.54
C ALA A 159 -33.55 12.06 -7.09
N ASP A 160 -33.75 13.00 -8.01
CA ASP A 160 -35.03 13.16 -8.69
C ASP A 160 -35.13 12.19 -9.88
N GLY A 161 -36.33 11.66 -10.12
CA GLY A 161 -36.63 10.83 -11.29
C GLY A 161 -36.18 9.37 -11.20
N VAL A 162 -35.69 8.92 -10.05
CA VAL A 162 -35.51 7.49 -9.72
C VAL A 162 -36.81 6.90 -9.18
N SER A 163 -37.03 5.59 -9.36
CA SER A 163 -38.17 4.92 -8.71
C SER A 163 -37.89 4.69 -7.22
N ALA A 164 -38.93 4.58 -6.38
CA ALA A 164 -38.77 4.26 -4.95
C ALA A 164 -37.96 2.98 -4.65
N VAL A 165 -37.89 2.05 -5.62
CA VAL A 165 -37.03 0.85 -5.52
C VAL A 165 -35.56 1.22 -5.74
N GLN A 166 -35.28 2.11 -6.69
CA GLN A 166 -33.93 2.57 -7.00
C GLN A 166 -33.36 3.49 -5.93
N SER A 167 -34.19 4.32 -5.30
CA SER A 167 -33.80 5.23 -4.22
C SER A 167 -33.35 4.56 -2.92
N ASN A 168 -33.37 3.22 -2.87
CA ASN A 168 -33.13 2.44 -1.67
C ASN A 168 -32.67 1.00 -1.98
N ASN A 169 -31.87 0.83 -3.03
CA ASN A 169 -31.34 -0.47 -3.46
C ASN A 169 -29.85 -0.68 -3.13
N GLY A 170 -29.19 0.31 -2.50
CA GLY A 170 -27.77 0.25 -2.16
C GLY A 170 -26.83 0.55 -3.33
N ILE A 171 -27.37 1.01 -4.46
CA ILE A 171 -26.63 1.52 -5.62
C ILE A 171 -26.69 3.04 -5.55
N PRO A 172 -25.57 3.74 -5.78
CA PRO A 172 -25.54 5.19 -5.70
C PRO A 172 -26.45 5.86 -6.72
N ASP A 173 -27.20 6.83 -6.23
CA ASP A 173 -28.03 7.70 -7.03
C ASP A 173 -27.27 8.91 -7.56
N SER A 174 -27.78 9.49 -8.65
CA SER A 174 -27.19 10.63 -9.34
C SER A 174 -28.24 11.30 -10.22
N GLY A 175 -28.25 12.63 -10.27
CA GLY A 175 -29.09 13.42 -11.16
C GLY A 175 -28.27 14.30 -12.11
N SER A 176 -28.96 15.22 -12.81
CA SER A 176 -28.33 16.18 -13.73
C SER A 176 -27.77 17.43 -13.03
N SER A 177 -27.97 17.57 -11.73
CA SER A 177 -27.36 18.61 -10.89
C SER A 177 -27.33 18.15 -9.43
N VAL A 178 -26.58 18.85 -8.58
CA VAL A 178 -26.55 18.60 -7.12
C VAL A 178 -27.95 18.64 -6.49
N ALA A 179 -28.83 19.54 -6.96
CA ALA A 179 -30.19 19.68 -6.42
C ALA A 179 -31.12 18.51 -6.79
N LEU A 180 -30.75 17.73 -7.80
CA LEU A 180 -31.50 16.58 -8.31
C LEU A 180 -30.78 15.26 -8.01
N SER A 181 -29.73 15.30 -7.18
CA SER A 181 -28.93 14.15 -6.77
C SER A 181 -29.04 13.99 -5.26
N GLY A 182 -28.78 12.80 -4.74
CA GLY A 182 -28.92 12.55 -3.31
C GLY A 182 -28.35 11.23 -2.85
N PHE A 183 -28.66 10.89 -1.62
CA PHE A 183 -28.17 9.71 -0.94
C PHE A 183 -29.19 8.59 -1.06
N ASP A 184 -28.71 7.35 -1.15
CA ASP A 184 -29.55 6.15 -1.07
C ASP A 184 -29.51 5.63 0.39
N LEU A 185 -30.68 5.35 0.97
CA LEU A 185 -30.78 4.88 2.36
C LEU A 185 -30.35 3.42 2.56
N ASN A 186 -30.17 2.65 1.49
CA ASN A 186 -29.66 1.29 1.47
C ASN A 186 -30.46 0.35 2.37
N SER A 187 -31.77 0.52 2.39
CA SER A 187 -32.70 -0.18 3.29
C SER A 187 -32.46 0.08 4.78
N LEU A 188 -31.94 1.26 5.14
CA LEU A 188 -31.84 1.70 6.53
C LEU A 188 -33.21 1.63 7.20
N ALA A 189 -33.28 0.82 8.26
CA ALA A 189 -34.46 0.67 9.09
C ALA A 189 -34.24 1.32 10.47
N ALA A 190 -35.32 1.42 11.26
CA ALA A 190 -35.30 2.01 12.59
C ALA A 190 -34.22 1.44 13.53
N GLY A 191 -33.92 0.14 13.41
CA GLY A 191 -32.89 -0.53 14.22
C GLY A 191 -31.46 -0.04 13.94
N GLY A 192 -31.21 0.59 12.79
CA GLY A 192 -29.94 1.21 12.43
C GLY A 192 -29.82 2.67 12.88
N ILE A 193 -30.77 3.19 13.65
CA ILE A 193 -30.80 4.59 14.10
C ILE A 193 -30.69 4.63 15.62
N SER A 194 -29.77 5.44 16.14
CA SER A 194 -29.66 5.71 17.57
C SER A 194 -29.74 7.20 17.84
N ILE A 195 -30.35 7.57 18.97
CA ILE A 195 -30.46 8.94 19.42
C ILE A 195 -29.97 9.09 20.85
N THR A 196 -29.21 10.15 21.10
CA THR A 196 -28.82 10.60 22.44
C THR A 196 -29.18 12.07 22.62
N GLY A 197 -29.24 12.51 23.87
CA GLY A 197 -29.74 13.84 24.21
C GLY A 197 -31.21 13.78 24.64
N CYS A 198 -31.51 14.56 25.68
CA CYS A 198 -32.64 14.28 26.58
C CYS A 198 -32.56 12.84 27.15
N THR A 199 -33.48 12.44 28.03
CA THR A 199 -33.53 11.03 28.47
C THR A 199 -33.86 10.14 27.26
N PRO A 200 -32.96 9.24 26.81
CA PRO A 200 -33.14 8.53 25.54
C PRO A 200 -34.38 7.64 25.50
N ALA A 201 -34.75 7.04 26.63
CA ALA A 201 -35.94 6.21 26.78
C ALA A 201 -37.27 6.96 26.54
N ASN A 202 -37.22 8.29 26.36
CA ASN A 202 -38.38 9.12 26.10
C ASN A 202 -38.59 9.41 24.60
N TRP A 203 -37.71 8.89 23.73
CA TRP A 203 -37.91 8.81 22.30
C TRP A 203 -38.55 7.47 21.94
N SER A 204 -39.46 7.47 20.97
CA SER A 204 -40.02 6.24 20.41
C SER A 204 -39.18 5.73 19.24
N THR A 205 -39.56 4.57 18.70
CA THR A 205 -38.93 3.97 17.52
C THR A 205 -38.94 4.96 16.35
N PRO A 206 -37.78 5.25 15.73
CA PRO A 206 -37.71 6.07 14.54
C PRO A 206 -38.57 5.52 13.40
N VAL A 207 -39.20 6.41 12.64
CA VAL A 207 -39.96 6.08 11.44
C VAL A 207 -39.15 6.55 10.24
N VAL A 208 -38.70 5.61 9.41
CA VAL A 208 -37.96 5.88 8.17
C VAL A 208 -38.93 5.80 7.00
N THR A 209 -38.98 6.86 6.20
CA THR A 209 -39.73 6.90 4.94
C THR A 209 -38.74 7.11 3.82
N VAL A 210 -38.65 6.12 2.94
CA VAL A 210 -37.92 6.22 1.67
C VAL A 210 -38.71 7.14 0.75
N GLY A 211 -38.05 8.02 -0.01
CA GLY A 211 -38.75 8.81 -1.01
C GLY A 211 -38.91 8.01 -2.30
N ASP A 212 -39.29 8.70 -3.36
CA ASP A 212 -39.85 8.09 -4.55
C ASP A 212 -39.44 8.77 -5.86
N GLY A 213 -38.33 9.50 -5.84
CA GLY A 213 -37.83 10.33 -6.92
C GLY A 213 -38.58 11.64 -7.13
N THR A 214 -39.57 11.94 -6.28
CA THR A 214 -40.25 13.24 -6.21
C THR A 214 -40.23 13.85 -4.81
N THR A 215 -39.97 13.01 -3.81
CA THR A 215 -39.85 13.38 -2.41
C THR A 215 -38.52 12.89 -1.86
N ASN A 216 -38.01 13.61 -0.87
CA ASN A 216 -36.78 13.24 -0.18
C ASN A 216 -37.06 12.18 0.90
N HIS A 217 -36.02 11.44 1.25
CA HIS A 217 -36.02 10.57 2.43
C HIS A 217 -36.33 11.35 3.71
N THR A 218 -37.13 10.75 4.60
CA THR A 218 -37.39 11.33 5.92
C THR A 218 -37.20 10.33 7.06
N ILE A 219 -36.70 10.84 8.19
CA ILE A 219 -36.56 10.11 9.44
C ILE A 219 -37.25 10.93 10.53
N SER A 220 -38.37 10.42 11.04
CA SER A 220 -39.10 11.03 12.16
C SER A 220 -38.80 10.28 13.45
N ILE A 221 -38.47 11.00 14.52
CA ILE A 221 -38.19 10.44 15.84
C ILE A 221 -39.16 11.07 16.85
N PRO A 222 -40.32 10.42 17.13
CA PRO A 222 -41.34 10.99 17.99
C PRO A 222 -40.96 10.97 19.47
N ARG A 223 -41.40 12.00 20.19
CA ARG A 223 -41.23 12.19 21.64
C ARG A 223 -42.46 11.69 22.39
N VAL A 224 -42.30 10.84 23.40
CA VAL A 224 -43.46 10.07 23.95
C VAL A 224 -43.74 10.20 25.44
N THR A 225 -42.75 10.29 26.32
CA THR A 225 -43.02 10.14 27.78
C THR A 225 -42.71 11.38 28.63
N ALA A 226 -41.86 12.29 28.17
CA ALA A 226 -41.63 13.58 28.81
C ALA A 226 -41.12 14.59 27.79
N ASP A 227 -41.27 15.88 28.05
CA ASP A 227 -40.73 16.91 27.16
C ASP A 227 -39.20 16.83 27.08
N CYS A 228 -38.65 17.32 25.97
CA CYS A 228 -37.22 17.57 25.81
C CYS A 228 -37.01 19.08 25.95
N THR A 229 -36.34 19.52 27.01
CA THR A 229 -36.19 20.96 27.30
C THR A 229 -35.37 21.66 26.21
N GLY A 230 -35.70 22.93 25.94
CA GLY A 230 -34.86 23.79 25.11
C GLY A 230 -33.44 23.90 25.67
N GLY A 231 -32.46 24.13 24.79
CA GLY A 231 -31.05 24.16 25.15
C GLY A 231 -30.39 22.79 25.30
N THR A 232 -31.05 21.70 24.85
CA THR A 232 -30.49 20.35 24.98
C THR A 232 -29.73 19.95 23.72
N ALA A 233 -28.50 19.46 23.89
CA ALA A 233 -27.72 18.87 22.82
C ALA A 233 -28.31 17.50 22.44
N ILE A 234 -28.58 17.30 21.16
CA ILE A 234 -29.08 16.07 20.55
C ILE A 234 -28.04 15.55 19.55
N VAL A 235 -27.85 14.24 19.54
CA VAL A 235 -27.06 13.54 18.52
C VAL A 235 -27.87 12.35 18.01
N VAL A 236 -28.14 12.35 16.71
CA VAL A 236 -28.77 11.25 15.98
C VAL A 236 -27.71 10.61 15.09
N THR A 237 -27.51 9.31 15.26
CA THR A 237 -26.60 8.51 14.43
C THR A 237 -27.42 7.62 13.50
N LEU A 238 -27.13 7.67 12.21
CA LEU A 238 -27.80 6.91 11.16
C LEU A 238 -26.81 5.90 10.56
N GLY A 239 -27.21 4.64 10.44
CA GLY A 239 -26.30 3.55 10.03
C GLY A 239 -25.44 3.08 11.21
N THR A 240 -26.08 2.66 12.30
CA THR A 240 -25.43 1.94 13.40
C THR A 240 -25.35 0.45 13.05
N GLY A 241 -24.25 0.04 12.43
CA GLY A 241 -24.11 -1.27 11.78
C GLY A 241 -24.53 -1.24 10.31
N THR A 242 -24.73 -2.40 9.68
CA THR A 242 -25.22 -2.49 8.29
C THR A 242 -26.75 -2.50 8.25
N PRO A 243 -27.38 -1.82 7.28
CA PRO A 243 -26.76 -1.08 6.16
C PRO A 243 -26.37 0.38 6.51
N TYR A 244 -25.34 0.88 5.83
CA TYR A 244 -24.92 2.28 5.88
C TYR A 244 -25.58 3.08 4.76
N ILE A 245 -25.75 4.39 4.97
CA ILE A 245 -26.22 5.33 3.95
C ILE A 245 -25.18 5.40 2.83
N VAL A 246 -25.65 5.29 1.60
CA VAL A 246 -24.84 5.32 0.38
C VAL A 246 -24.67 6.75 -0.08
N ASN A 247 -23.42 7.14 -0.33
CA ASN A 247 -23.09 8.43 -0.90
C ASN A 247 -23.49 8.47 -2.39
N PRO A 248 -23.95 9.61 -2.90
CA PRO A 248 -24.25 9.81 -4.32
C PRO A 248 -23.06 9.44 -5.20
N ALA A 249 -23.37 9.08 -6.44
CA ALA A 249 -22.41 9.24 -7.52
C ALA A 249 -22.41 10.71 -7.98
N PRO A 250 -21.34 11.19 -8.63
CA PRO A 250 -21.29 12.56 -9.11
C PRO A 250 -22.51 12.91 -9.97
N TYR A 251 -23.03 14.13 -9.88
CA TYR A 251 -24.06 14.55 -10.82
C TYR A 251 -23.49 14.65 -12.25
N ILE A 252 -24.34 14.53 -13.27
CA ILE A 252 -23.89 14.62 -14.67
C ILE A 252 -23.31 16.01 -14.96
N GLY A 253 -22.02 16.07 -15.31
CA GLY A 253 -21.29 17.33 -15.52
C GLY A 253 -20.55 17.86 -14.29
N HIS A 254 -20.44 17.04 -13.24
CA HIS A 254 -19.58 17.29 -12.09
C HIS A 254 -18.11 17.55 -12.51
N THR A 255 -17.43 18.41 -11.74
CA THR A 255 -15.99 18.68 -11.90
C THR A 255 -15.22 18.03 -10.77
N GLN A 256 -14.50 16.94 -11.08
CA GLN A 256 -13.73 16.17 -10.10
C GLN A 256 -12.80 17.06 -9.27
N GLY A 257 -12.72 16.77 -7.97
CA GLY A 257 -11.97 17.54 -6.98
C GLY A 257 -12.71 18.75 -6.41
N ILE A 258 -13.96 18.99 -6.83
CA ILE A 258 -14.86 19.98 -6.23
C ILE A 258 -15.97 19.21 -5.53
N SER A 259 -16.25 19.50 -4.25
CA SER A 259 -17.28 18.75 -3.53
C SER A 259 -18.71 19.06 -4.01
N ASP A 260 -19.55 18.03 -4.07
CA ASP A 260 -21.00 18.17 -4.17
C ASP A 260 -21.58 18.42 -2.77
N VAL A 261 -22.33 19.53 -2.61
CA VAL A 261 -22.80 20.00 -1.31
C VAL A 261 -24.32 19.90 -1.19
N TYR A 262 -24.77 18.96 -0.37
CA TYR A 262 -26.16 18.63 -0.14
C TYR A 262 -26.70 19.28 1.14
N GLY A 263 -27.94 19.76 1.11
CA GLY A 263 -28.62 20.30 2.30
C GLY A 263 -29.45 19.24 2.99
N VAL A 264 -29.15 18.96 4.26
CA VAL A 264 -29.96 18.06 5.10
C VAL A 264 -30.84 18.93 5.98
N THR A 265 -32.16 18.82 5.87
CA THR A 265 -33.07 19.61 6.71
C THR A 265 -33.26 18.89 8.04
N VAL A 266 -33.09 19.61 9.15
CA VAL A 266 -33.33 19.11 10.49
C VAL A 266 -34.34 20.03 11.15
N GLN A 267 -35.43 19.45 11.63
CA GLN A 267 -36.53 20.17 12.27
C GLN A 267 -36.88 19.51 13.60
N THR A 268 -37.35 20.32 14.54
CA THR A 268 -38.15 19.85 15.68
C THR A 268 -39.59 20.28 15.46
N LYS A 269 -40.54 19.48 15.92
CA LYS A 269 -41.97 19.73 15.79
C LYS A 269 -42.70 19.63 17.12
N ASP A 270 -43.80 20.35 17.24
CA ASP A 270 -44.75 20.20 18.34
C ASP A 270 -45.76 19.05 18.08
N ALA A 271 -46.68 18.83 19.04
CA ALA A 271 -47.69 17.79 18.95
C ALA A 271 -48.77 18.04 17.86
N GLY A 272 -48.81 19.24 17.29
CA GLY A 272 -49.68 19.60 16.17
C GLY A 272 -48.96 19.54 14.82
N ASP A 273 -47.77 18.92 14.76
CA ASP A 273 -46.92 18.84 13.58
C ASP A 273 -46.35 20.19 13.08
N ASN A 274 -46.46 21.25 13.89
CA ASN A 274 -45.88 22.55 13.54
C ASN A 274 -44.37 22.52 13.80
N VAL A 275 -43.59 23.05 12.86
CA VAL A 275 -42.14 23.20 13.01
C VAL A 275 -41.86 24.26 14.08
N VAL A 276 -41.12 23.87 15.12
CA VAL A 276 -40.75 24.78 16.23
C VAL A 276 -39.29 25.23 16.15
N ASP A 277 -38.37 24.35 15.74
CA ASP A 277 -37.02 24.72 15.34
C ASP A 277 -36.64 24.13 13.97
N SER A 278 -35.74 24.78 13.23
CA SER A 278 -35.23 24.29 11.93
C SER A 278 -33.77 24.69 11.68
N ALA A 279 -33.02 23.85 10.97
CA ALA A 279 -31.74 24.19 10.36
C ALA A 279 -31.48 23.32 9.12
N ILE A 280 -30.59 23.78 8.23
CA ILE A 280 -30.16 23.03 7.04
C ILE A 280 -28.63 22.88 7.05
N PRO A 281 -28.07 21.99 7.91
CA PRO A 281 -26.67 21.61 7.83
C PRO A 281 -26.30 21.04 6.45
N ARG A 282 -25.03 21.16 6.09
CA ARG A 282 -24.51 20.73 4.77
C ARG A 282 -23.66 19.46 4.88
N ALA A 283 -23.89 18.53 3.97
CA ALA A 283 -23.09 17.33 3.73
C ALA A 283 -22.34 17.52 2.42
N ALA A 284 -21.01 17.50 2.45
CA ALA A 284 -20.19 17.66 1.26
C ALA A 284 -19.52 16.33 0.91
N ALA A 285 -19.81 15.79 -0.28
CA ALA A 285 -19.18 14.59 -0.82
C ALA A 285 -18.18 14.97 -1.91
N VAL A 286 -17.02 14.32 -1.95
CA VAL A 286 -15.95 14.60 -2.93
C VAL A 286 -15.18 13.31 -3.21
N GLU A 287 -14.47 13.22 -4.33
CA GLU A 287 -13.57 12.11 -4.61
C GLU A 287 -12.49 11.96 -3.52
N ALA A 288 -12.03 10.72 -3.30
CA ALA A 288 -10.86 10.47 -2.47
C ALA A 288 -9.56 10.63 -3.27
N VAL A 289 -8.41 10.60 -2.59
CA VAL A 289 -7.09 10.68 -3.21
C VAL A 289 -6.38 9.34 -3.10
N LEU A 290 -5.90 8.82 -4.23
CA LEU A 290 -5.01 7.65 -4.24
C LEU A 290 -3.57 8.08 -3.93
N ILE A 291 -3.02 7.52 -2.86
CA ILE A 291 -1.60 7.65 -2.49
C ILE A 291 -0.95 6.30 -2.73
N SER A 292 0.07 6.25 -3.61
CA SER A 292 0.71 5.00 -4.03
C SER A 292 2.21 5.16 -4.25
N ALA A 293 2.93 4.03 -4.25
CA ALA A 293 4.34 3.93 -4.57
C ALA A 293 4.63 2.57 -5.22
N SER A 294 5.65 2.52 -6.08
CA SER A 294 6.19 1.28 -6.65
C SER A 294 7.59 1.04 -6.11
N VAL A 295 7.94 -0.23 -5.89
CA VAL A 295 9.27 -0.67 -5.46
C VAL A 295 9.82 -1.62 -6.51
N ASP A 296 10.94 -1.25 -7.13
CA ASP A 296 11.60 -2.06 -8.16
C ASP A 296 12.47 -3.16 -7.55
N GLU A 297 12.65 -4.24 -8.31
CA GLU A 297 13.63 -5.29 -8.05
C GLU A 297 15.06 -4.73 -8.00
N SER A 298 15.86 -5.17 -7.03
CA SER A 298 17.21 -4.65 -6.79
C SER A 298 18.21 -5.75 -6.41
N LEU A 299 19.44 -5.62 -6.90
CA LEU A 299 20.60 -6.44 -6.53
C LEU A 299 21.87 -5.60 -6.62
N SER A 300 22.71 -5.64 -5.59
CA SER A 300 24.06 -5.06 -5.61
C SER A 300 25.09 -5.99 -4.98
N LEU A 301 26.28 -6.04 -5.58
CA LEU A 301 27.49 -6.64 -5.01
C LEU A 301 28.57 -5.55 -4.99
N THR A 302 29.22 -5.35 -3.84
CA THR A 302 30.44 -4.54 -3.73
C THR A 302 31.63 -5.41 -3.35
N VAL A 303 32.81 -5.06 -3.87
CA VAL A 303 34.10 -5.65 -3.51
C VAL A 303 34.96 -4.56 -2.90
N ASP A 304 35.32 -4.72 -1.63
CA ASP A 304 36.21 -3.80 -0.93
C ASP A 304 37.59 -4.43 -0.69
N PHE A 305 38.60 -3.58 -0.63
CA PHE A 305 39.95 -3.99 -0.29
C PHE A 305 40.11 -4.27 1.21
N VAL A 306 41.10 -5.10 1.56
CA VAL A 306 41.54 -5.31 2.93
C VAL A 306 43.03 -4.99 2.99
N THR A 307 43.43 -4.21 3.98
CA THR A 307 44.84 -3.83 4.16
C THR A 307 45.64 -4.92 4.85
N ALA A 308 46.94 -4.99 4.58
CA ALA A 308 47.87 -5.86 5.32
C ALA A 308 47.82 -5.61 6.83
N ALA A 309 47.62 -4.35 7.25
CA ALA A 309 47.48 -3.99 8.66
C ALA A 309 46.20 -4.57 9.29
N THR A 310 45.08 -4.62 8.55
CA THR A 310 43.82 -5.23 8.99
C THR A 310 43.93 -6.75 9.15
N LEU A 311 44.69 -7.41 8.27
CA LEU A 311 44.99 -8.84 8.38
C LEU A 311 45.91 -9.16 9.57
N TYR A 312 46.96 -8.35 9.78
CA TYR A 312 47.91 -8.50 10.90
C TYR A 312 47.27 -8.22 12.27
N ASN A 313 46.40 -7.21 12.32
CA ASN A 313 45.69 -6.75 13.52
C ASN A 313 46.56 -6.63 14.79
N GLY A 314 47.81 -6.16 14.65
CA GLY A 314 48.68 -5.96 15.82
C GLY A 314 49.19 -7.25 16.48
N GLY A 315 49.17 -8.38 15.77
CA GLY A 315 49.61 -9.67 16.32
C GLY A 315 48.54 -10.41 17.13
N VAL A 316 47.29 -9.95 17.06
CA VAL A 316 46.10 -10.73 17.47
C VAL A 316 45.32 -11.16 16.23
N GLU A 317 44.33 -12.04 16.43
CA GLU A 317 43.51 -12.58 15.36
C GLU A 317 42.86 -11.46 14.53
N GLY A 318 43.24 -11.37 13.25
CA GLY A 318 42.71 -10.40 12.30
C GLY A 318 41.49 -10.94 11.55
N VAL A 319 41.14 -10.29 10.43
CA VAL A 319 40.14 -10.87 9.52
C VAL A 319 40.66 -12.20 8.97
N CYS A 320 39.77 -13.16 8.76
CA CYS A 320 40.10 -14.54 8.34
C CYS A 320 40.78 -15.42 9.41
N GLY A 321 40.89 -14.95 10.66
CA GLY A 321 41.34 -15.74 11.80
C GLY A 321 42.75 -16.34 11.75
N THR A 322 43.59 -15.76 10.91
CA THR A 322 45.04 -15.93 11.00
C THR A 322 45.68 -14.73 11.66
N VAL A 323 46.82 -14.97 12.32
CA VAL A 323 47.74 -13.93 12.79
C VAL A 323 49.01 -13.98 11.91
N PRO A 324 48.94 -13.58 10.63
CA PRO A 324 50.14 -13.55 9.80
C PRO A 324 51.12 -12.52 10.36
N ALA A 325 52.43 -12.68 10.19
CA ALA A 325 53.32 -11.53 10.43
C ALA A 325 53.01 -10.43 9.39
N LEU A 326 53.26 -9.17 9.73
CA LEU A 326 53.02 -8.06 8.79
C LEU A 326 53.79 -8.23 7.46
N SER A 327 54.95 -8.90 7.48
CA SER A 327 55.74 -9.26 6.29
C SER A 327 55.02 -10.22 5.34
N ASP A 328 54.00 -10.92 5.82
CA ASP A 328 53.34 -12.04 5.13
C ASP A 328 51.96 -11.63 4.63
N ALA A 329 51.40 -10.54 5.17
CA ALA A 329 50.13 -9.96 4.75
C ALA A 329 50.30 -9.06 3.52
N ARG A 330 49.29 -9.03 2.64
CA ARG A 330 49.25 -8.19 1.44
C ARG A 330 47.98 -7.34 1.44
N THR A 331 48.12 -6.08 1.07
CA THR A 331 46.98 -5.18 0.83
C THR A 331 46.39 -5.49 -0.53
N THR A 332 45.11 -5.83 -0.57
CA THR A 332 44.37 -6.00 -1.83
C THR A 332 43.90 -4.65 -2.36
N THR A 333 43.34 -4.66 -3.57
CA THR A 333 42.50 -3.58 -4.09
C THR A 333 41.11 -4.14 -4.40
N VAL A 334 40.20 -3.28 -4.86
CA VAL A 334 38.87 -3.72 -5.32
C VAL A 334 38.93 -4.63 -6.56
N THR A 335 40.04 -4.61 -7.32
CA THR A 335 40.19 -5.39 -8.56
C THR A 335 41.41 -6.31 -8.58
N SER A 336 42.22 -6.37 -7.51
CA SER A 336 43.44 -7.17 -7.51
C SER A 336 43.86 -7.69 -6.13
N VAL A 337 44.51 -8.85 -6.15
CA VAL A 337 45.24 -9.44 -5.02
C VAL A 337 46.72 -9.46 -5.36
N PRO A 338 47.47 -8.37 -5.12
CA PRO A 338 48.87 -8.27 -5.51
C PRO A 338 49.78 -8.99 -4.51
N TRP A 339 50.31 -10.14 -4.90
CA TRP A 339 51.26 -10.90 -4.07
C TRP A 339 52.65 -10.25 -3.97
N GLY A 340 52.99 -9.41 -4.95
CA GLY A 340 54.29 -8.75 -5.04
C GLY A 340 55.42 -9.70 -5.45
N THR A 341 56.67 -9.30 -5.19
CA THR A 341 57.84 -10.16 -5.41
C THR A 341 57.95 -11.18 -4.29
N ILE A 342 57.97 -12.46 -4.65
CA ILE A 342 58.10 -13.56 -3.69
C ILE A 342 59.57 -13.93 -3.52
N THR A 343 60.12 -13.69 -2.33
CA THR A 343 61.55 -13.92 -2.03
C THR A 343 61.79 -15.12 -1.13
N GLN A 344 60.74 -15.66 -0.50
CA GLN A 344 60.80 -16.82 0.38
C GLN A 344 59.88 -17.92 -0.15
N PRO A 345 60.43 -18.96 -0.79
CA PRO A 345 59.64 -20.13 -1.15
C PRO A 345 59.26 -20.94 0.09
N ASN A 346 58.27 -21.82 -0.04
CA ASN A 346 57.74 -22.67 1.03
C ASN A 346 57.29 -21.88 2.28
N HIS A 347 56.80 -20.66 2.06
CA HIS A 347 56.35 -19.73 3.09
C HIS A 347 54.97 -19.19 2.74
N PHE A 348 54.04 -19.15 3.71
CA PHE A 348 52.67 -18.68 3.46
C PHE A 348 52.59 -17.15 3.42
N LEU A 349 51.81 -16.65 2.47
CA LEU A 349 51.37 -15.27 2.35
C LEU A 349 49.85 -15.19 2.40
N TYR A 350 49.32 -14.05 2.84
CA TYR A 350 47.91 -13.85 3.15
C TYR A 350 47.36 -12.57 2.54
N ALA A 351 46.13 -12.63 2.04
CA ALA A 351 45.40 -11.47 1.53
C ALA A 351 43.89 -11.67 1.72
N ALA A 352 43.09 -10.61 1.64
CA ALA A 352 41.62 -10.76 1.68
C ALA A 352 40.92 -9.67 0.89
N GLN A 353 39.70 -9.95 0.44
CA GLN A 353 38.74 -8.95 -0.04
C GLN A 353 37.44 -9.10 0.75
N LYS A 354 36.66 -8.03 0.86
CA LYS A 354 35.33 -8.07 1.47
C LYS A 354 34.26 -7.95 0.39
N LEU A 355 33.34 -8.90 0.36
CA LEU A 355 32.14 -8.86 -0.47
C LEU A 355 30.96 -8.38 0.37
N THR A 356 30.14 -7.49 -0.17
CA THR A 356 28.89 -7.07 0.47
C THR A 356 27.73 -7.14 -0.54
N VAL A 357 26.63 -7.77 -0.16
CA VAL A 357 25.43 -7.91 -1.00
C VAL A 357 24.22 -7.23 -0.37
N SER A 358 23.42 -6.56 -1.20
CA SER A 358 22.09 -6.07 -0.85
C SER A 358 21.08 -6.43 -1.94
N THR A 359 19.89 -6.89 -1.56
CA THR A 359 18.80 -7.21 -2.49
C THR A 359 17.45 -7.22 -1.77
N ASN A 360 16.39 -6.83 -2.49
CA ASN A 360 15.00 -7.00 -2.04
C ASN A 360 14.34 -8.27 -2.59
N ALA A 361 15.11 -9.20 -3.17
CA ALA A 361 14.62 -10.46 -3.70
C ALA A 361 14.06 -11.38 -2.61
N ALA A 362 12.83 -11.85 -2.78
CA ALA A 362 12.09 -12.58 -1.74
C ALA A 362 12.77 -13.90 -1.34
N THR A 363 13.47 -14.54 -2.29
CA THR A 363 14.25 -15.77 -2.03
C THR A 363 15.76 -15.53 -2.01
N GLY A 364 16.17 -14.28 -1.84
CA GLY A 364 17.55 -13.86 -1.60
C GLY A 364 18.47 -13.96 -2.81
N TYR A 365 19.69 -14.46 -2.61
CA TYR A 365 20.75 -14.43 -3.61
C TYR A 365 21.81 -15.52 -3.42
N VAL A 366 22.63 -15.71 -4.46
CA VAL A 366 23.84 -16.53 -4.47
C VAL A 366 24.98 -15.76 -5.11
N VAL A 367 26.17 -15.80 -4.50
CA VAL A 367 27.45 -15.37 -5.10
C VAL A 367 28.30 -16.60 -5.33
N THR A 368 28.74 -16.78 -6.57
CA THR A 368 29.72 -17.82 -6.94
C THR A 368 31.08 -17.21 -7.25
N PHE A 369 32.14 -17.99 -7.01
CA PHE A 369 33.52 -17.63 -7.32
C PHE A 369 34.21 -18.72 -8.16
N GLU A 370 34.91 -18.29 -9.20
CA GLU A 370 35.68 -19.13 -10.12
C GLU A 370 36.93 -18.38 -10.58
N GLU A 371 37.94 -19.10 -11.05
CA GLU A 371 39.07 -18.55 -11.78
C GLU A 371 39.04 -18.94 -13.26
N ASN A 372 39.76 -18.21 -14.08
CA ASN A 372 39.87 -18.53 -15.50
C ASN A 372 40.82 -19.71 -15.76
N ASP A 373 41.91 -19.83 -15.01
CA ASP A 373 42.97 -20.86 -15.13
C ASP A 373 43.86 -20.75 -13.88
N GLN A 374 44.75 -21.72 -13.64
CA GLN A 374 45.78 -21.54 -12.61
C GLN A 374 46.70 -20.36 -12.96
N MET A 375 47.45 -19.84 -11.98
CA MET A 375 48.32 -18.69 -12.20
C MET A 375 49.47 -19.04 -13.16
N GLY A 376 49.31 -18.69 -14.44
CA GLY A 376 50.26 -18.99 -15.51
C GLY A 376 51.39 -17.97 -15.61
N ARG A 377 52.63 -18.44 -15.84
CA ARG A 377 53.79 -17.56 -16.08
C ARG A 377 53.55 -16.73 -17.33
N ASN A 378 53.57 -15.41 -17.21
CA ASN A 378 53.24 -14.46 -18.28
C ASN A 378 51.88 -14.73 -18.94
N GLY A 379 50.95 -15.41 -18.25
CA GLY A 379 49.65 -15.81 -18.79
C GLY A 379 49.66 -17.09 -19.62
N ASN A 380 50.68 -17.94 -19.46
CA ASN A 380 50.69 -19.27 -20.07
C ASN A 380 49.45 -20.08 -19.63
N THR A 381 48.90 -20.89 -20.54
CA THR A 381 47.83 -21.84 -20.22
C THR A 381 48.33 -22.97 -19.33
N CYS A 382 47.55 -23.33 -18.31
CA CYS A 382 47.83 -24.42 -17.38
C CYS A 382 46.90 -25.59 -17.66
N THR A 383 47.34 -26.55 -18.49
CA THR A 383 46.47 -27.66 -18.87
C THR A 383 46.42 -28.73 -17.78
N GLY A 384 45.22 -28.93 -17.20
CA GLY A 384 44.88 -29.99 -16.26
C GLY A 384 44.85 -29.53 -14.80
N THR A 385 44.18 -30.29 -13.93
CA THR A 385 43.96 -29.93 -12.52
C THR A 385 45.14 -30.28 -11.59
N SER A 386 46.26 -30.77 -12.14
CA SER A 386 47.46 -31.11 -11.37
C SER A 386 48.72 -31.05 -12.22
N PRO A 387 49.90 -30.75 -11.63
CA PRO A 387 51.15 -30.73 -12.36
C PRO A 387 51.45 -32.06 -13.04
N SER A 388 51.79 -32.00 -14.33
CA SER A 388 52.28 -33.12 -15.14
C SER A 388 53.74 -33.50 -14.83
N ALA A 389 54.53 -32.57 -14.29
CA ALA A 389 55.88 -32.81 -13.79
C ALA A 389 56.27 -31.76 -12.74
N GLY A 390 56.96 -32.19 -11.67
CA GLY A 390 57.31 -31.32 -10.55
C GLY A 390 56.07 -30.65 -9.93
N ASP A 391 56.25 -29.45 -9.38
CA ASP A 391 55.17 -28.68 -8.74
C ASP A 391 54.55 -27.59 -9.64
N TYR A 392 55.12 -27.37 -10.83
CA TYR A 392 54.83 -26.17 -11.64
C TYR A 392 54.64 -26.44 -13.15
N THR A 393 54.82 -27.66 -13.64
CA THR A 393 54.65 -27.96 -15.08
C THR A 393 53.25 -28.51 -15.37
N PHE A 394 52.45 -27.76 -16.12
CA PHE A 394 51.08 -28.12 -16.50
C PHE A 394 50.99 -28.27 -18.02
N GLY A 395 51.13 -29.51 -18.52
CA GLY A 395 51.33 -29.76 -19.95
C GLY A 395 52.62 -29.07 -20.42
N ALA A 396 52.49 -28.11 -21.34
CA ALA A 396 53.61 -27.27 -21.79
C ALA A 396 53.79 -25.97 -20.96
N GLY A 397 52.83 -25.67 -20.07
CA GLY A 397 52.79 -24.46 -19.25
C GLY A 397 53.68 -24.53 -18.02
N THR A 398 54.07 -23.34 -17.53
CA THR A 398 54.70 -23.15 -16.21
C THR A 398 53.75 -22.32 -15.37
N CYS A 399 53.25 -22.89 -14.28
CA CYS A 399 52.18 -22.31 -13.49
C CYS A 399 52.47 -22.42 -12.01
N ILE A 400 51.78 -21.62 -11.21
CA ILE A 400 51.62 -21.88 -9.79
C ILE A 400 50.31 -22.64 -9.65
N ARG A 401 50.41 -23.86 -9.15
CA ARG A 401 49.26 -24.74 -8.92
C ARG A 401 48.28 -24.15 -7.90
N ASP A 402 47.05 -24.66 -7.87
CA ASP A 402 46.23 -24.55 -6.67
C ASP A 402 46.70 -25.51 -5.59
N THR A 403 46.45 -25.12 -4.34
CA THR A 403 46.78 -25.92 -3.18
C THR A 403 45.96 -27.20 -3.17
N THR A 404 46.54 -28.34 -2.86
CA THR A 404 45.75 -29.53 -2.51
C THR A 404 45.48 -29.62 -1.00
N CYS A 405 45.77 -28.52 -0.28
CA CYS A 405 45.86 -28.48 1.17
C CYS A 405 46.78 -29.63 1.61
N ASN A 406 46.52 -30.32 2.71
CA ASN A 406 47.31 -31.50 3.06
C ASN A 406 46.97 -32.77 2.23
N GLY A 407 46.73 -32.61 0.92
CA GLY A 407 46.41 -33.67 -0.05
C GLY A 407 44.93 -34.05 -0.15
N SER A 408 44.02 -33.21 0.35
CA SER A 408 42.61 -33.57 0.55
C SER A 408 41.59 -32.53 0.08
N CYS A 409 42.01 -31.33 -0.33
CA CYS A 409 41.09 -30.30 -0.80
C CYS A 409 41.08 -30.19 -2.32
N SER A 410 39.92 -29.78 -2.84
CA SER A 410 39.66 -29.46 -4.23
C SER A 410 38.84 -28.17 -4.30
N GLU A 411 38.28 -27.83 -5.45
CA GLU A 411 37.30 -26.76 -5.60
C GLU A 411 36.04 -27.00 -4.75
N SER A 412 35.58 -28.24 -4.66
CA SER A 412 34.34 -28.62 -3.99
C SER A 412 34.56 -29.12 -2.56
N VAL A 413 35.75 -29.64 -2.25
CA VAL A 413 36.11 -30.20 -0.94
C VAL A 413 37.09 -29.28 -0.22
N MET A 414 36.75 -28.86 1.00
CA MET A 414 37.68 -28.09 1.84
C MET A 414 38.64 -29.01 2.61
N GLY A 415 39.83 -28.52 2.93
CA GLY A 415 40.81 -29.23 3.76
C GLY A 415 41.70 -28.28 4.54
N ASP A 416 42.25 -28.76 5.66
CA ASP A 416 43.20 -27.99 6.46
C ASP A 416 44.55 -27.88 5.74
N TRP A 417 45.11 -26.68 5.71
CA TRP A 417 46.33 -26.36 4.96
C TRP A 417 47.42 -25.79 5.87
N GLN A 418 48.32 -26.68 6.28
CA GLN A 418 49.34 -26.41 7.30
C GLN A 418 50.78 -26.41 6.76
N ASN A 419 51.03 -27.08 5.63
CA ASN A 419 52.39 -27.32 5.14
C ASN A 419 52.63 -26.63 3.78
N ALA A 420 53.35 -25.50 3.82
CA ALA A 420 53.73 -24.72 2.65
C ALA A 420 54.77 -25.41 1.75
N THR A 421 55.55 -26.33 2.31
CA THR A 421 56.64 -27.02 1.59
C THR A 421 56.13 -28.15 0.71
N SER A 422 55.24 -28.99 1.25
CA SER A 422 54.73 -30.17 0.54
C SER A 422 53.51 -29.87 -0.32
N TYR A 423 52.80 -28.78 -0.03
CA TYR A 423 51.56 -28.43 -0.71
C TYR A 423 51.54 -26.94 -1.06
N PRO A 424 52.41 -26.51 -1.99
CA PRO A 424 52.41 -25.12 -2.43
C PRO A 424 51.22 -24.81 -3.32
N GLY A 425 50.94 -23.53 -3.51
CA GLY A 425 49.93 -23.06 -4.45
C GLY A 425 49.12 -21.87 -3.96
N LEU A 426 47.98 -21.65 -4.61
CA LEU A 426 46.94 -20.70 -4.21
C LEU A 426 45.72 -21.44 -3.65
N GLY A 427 45.08 -20.86 -2.63
CA GLY A 427 43.79 -21.35 -2.14
C GLY A 427 43.03 -20.24 -1.43
N TYR A 428 41.74 -20.46 -1.20
CA TYR A 428 40.90 -19.50 -0.50
C TYR A 428 40.11 -20.14 0.65
N SER A 429 39.70 -19.29 1.57
CA SER A 429 38.77 -19.56 2.65
C SER A 429 37.78 -18.41 2.78
N LEU A 430 36.85 -18.52 3.72
CA LEU A 430 35.85 -17.50 3.98
C LEU A 430 35.78 -17.16 5.46
N ALA A 431 35.37 -15.93 5.76
CA ALA A 431 35.02 -15.49 7.10
C ALA A 431 33.79 -14.58 7.06
N SER A 432 32.92 -14.67 8.06
CA SER A 432 31.84 -13.70 8.21
C SER A 432 32.39 -12.31 8.46
N ALA A 433 31.90 -11.31 7.71
CA ALA A 433 32.07 -9.89 8.04
C ALA A 433 30.79 -9.32 8.67
N SER A 434 29.64 -9.77 8.20
CA SER A 434 28.31 -9.62 8.81
C SER A 434 27.43 -10.80 8.38
N GLY A 435 26.47 -11.21 9.20
CA GLY A 435 25.62 -12.37 8.89
C GLY A 435 26.38 -13.70 8.89
N THR A 436 25.76 -14.73 8.29
CA THR A 436 26.23 -16.13 8.31
C THR A 436 26.16 -16.76 6.92
N ASP A 437 26.34 -15.93 5.89
CA ASP A 437 26.00 -16.30 4.50
C ASP A 437 27.13 -17.07 3.80
N ALA A 438 28.31 -17.19 4.43
CA ALA A 438 29.41 -18.00 3.96
C ALA A 438 29.13 -19.51 4.19
N PRO A 439 29.29 -20.37 3.16
CA PRO A 439 28.98 -21.81 3.26
C PRO A 439 30.05 -22.63 4.00
N PHE A 440 31.25 -22.09 4.20
CA PHE A 440 32.30 -22.70 5.01
C PHE A 440 33.17 -21.60 5.62
N PHE A 441 34.04 -21.95 6.56
CA PHE A 441 34.91 -21.00 7.25
C PHE A 441 36.33 -21.52 7.35
N TYR A 442 37.28 -20.61 7.57
CA TYR A 442 38.69 -20.96 7.81
C TYR A 442 38.87 -21.81 9.07
N ASN A 443 37.99 -21.67 10.07
CA ASN A 443 38.01 -22.38 11.34
C ASN A 443 36.89 -23.43 11.43
N GLN A 444 37.23 -24.70 11.26
CA GLN A 444 36.26 -25.80 11.38
C GLN A 444 36.39 -26.59 12.71
N GLY A 445 37.10 -26.05 13.70
CA GLY A 445 37.35 -26.69 15.01
C GLY A 445 38.44 -27.78 14.96
N GLY A 446 38.67 -28.47 16.09
CA GLY A 446 39.51 -29.67 16.13
C GLY A 446 41.04 -29.47 16.15
N GLY A 447 41.55 -28.24 16.35
CA GLY A 447 42.99 -27.94 16.39
C GLY A 447 43.60 -27.57 15.03
N SER A 448 42.79 -27.51 13.98
CA SER A 448 43.18 -27.02 12.65
C SER A 448 43.33 -25.50 12.59
N THR A 449 44.24 -25.03 11.74
CA THR A 449 44.64 -23.61 11.69
C THR A 449 44.12 -22.86 10.47
N TRP A 450 43.80 -23.54 9.36
CA TRP A 450 43.24 -22.89 8.18
C TRP A 450 42.64 -23.88 7.16
N TYR A 451 41.31 -23.95 7.10
CA TYR A 451 40.62 -24.69 6.04
C TYR A 451 40.54 -23.87 4.75
N ALA A 452 40.94 -24.48 3.64
CA ALA A 452 40.88 -23.87 2.32
C ALA A 452 40.23 -24.80 1.29
N LYS A 453 39.77 -24.19 0.20
CA LYS A 453 39.42 -24.81 -1.07
C LYS A 453 40.33 -24.29 -2.18
N GLN A 454 40.44 -25.05 -3.26
CA GLN A 454 40.99 -24.56 -4.52
C GLN A 454 40.00 -23.60 -5.17
N LEU A 455 40.49 -22.65 -5.96
CA LEU A 455 39.61 -21.89 -6.83
C LEU A 455 39.15 -22.81 -7.96
N ALA A 456 37.89 -22.71 -8.39
CA ALA A 456 37.38 -23.54 -9.47
C ALA A 456 37.94 -23.07 -10.82
N ASP A 457 38.71 -23.91 -11.50
CA ASP A 457 39.25 -23.66 -12.85
C ASP A 457 38.23 -24.04 -13.93
N LYS A 458 37.64 -22.99 -14.54
CA LYS A 458 36.60 -23.14 -15.55
C LYS A 458 37.13 -23.52 -16.94
N THR A 459 38.32 -23.06 -17.33
CA THR A 459 38.74 -23.09 -18.74
C THR A 459 39.55 -24.33 -19.09
N GLN A 460 40.36 -24.86 -18.17
CA GLN A 460 41.25 -26.00 -18.44
C GLN A 460 40.96 -27.21 -17.55
N GLY A 461 40.46 -27.00 -16.33
CA GLY A 461 40.08 -28.05 -15.37
C GLY A 461 38.65 -28.58 -15.52
N GLY A 462 37.74 -27.82 -16.14
CA GLY A 462 36.32 -28.20 -16.30
C GLY A 462 35.54 -28.20 -14.99
N GLU A 463 36.02 -27.45 -14.00
CA GLU A 463 35.46 -27.36 -12.66
C GLU A 463 34.25 -26.40 -12.61
N THR A 464 33.43 -26.52 -11.57
CA THR A 464 32.22 -25.71 -11.41
C THR A 464 32.44 -24.57 -10.43
N ALA A 465 32.00 -23.36 -10.79
CA ALA A 465 32.00 -22.20 -9.89
C ALA A 465 31.37 -22.53 -8.53
N GLN A 466 32.04 -22.17 -7.45
CA GLN A 466 31.61 -22.55 -6.11
C GLN A 466 30.83 -21.42 -5.47
N THR A 467 29.76 -21.75 -4.76
CA THR A 467 29.06 -20.78 -3.92
C THR A 467 29.97 -20.34 -2.79
N ILE A 468 30.11 -19.03 -2.60
CA ILE A 468 30.90 -18.43 -1.50
C ILE A 468 30.07 -17.53 -0.60
N MET A 469 28.84 -17.19 -1.02
CA MET A 469 27.91 -16.40 -0.23
C MET A 469 26.47 -16.71 -0.69
N SER A 470 25.55 -16.95 0.22
CA SER A 470 24.14 -17.12 -0.14
C SER A 470 23.20 -16.79 1.01
N ASN A 471 22.02 -16.26 0.69
CA ASN A 471 20.94 -16.04 1.63
C ASN A 471 19.60 -16.40 0.99
N GLY A 472 18.67 -16.95 1.78
CA GLY A 472 17.32 -17.31 1.34
C GLY A 472 16.27 -16.22 1.54
N ALA A 473 16.69 -15.01 1.92
CA ALA A 473 15.82 -13.87 2.21
C ALA A 473 16.43 -12.56 1.68
N PRO A 474 15.64 -11.46 1.61
CA PRO A 474 16.17 -10.13 1.37
C PRO A 474 17.26 -9.75 2.38
N VAL A 475 18.31 -9.08 1.90
CA VAL A 475 19.41 -8.60 2.75
C VAL A 475 19.76 -7.15 2.47
N SER A 476 20.24 -6.46 3.51
CA SER A 476 20.81 -5.12 3.42
C SER A 476 22.20 -5.14 4.03
N GLY A 477 23.23 -5.28 3.19
CA GLY A 477 24.62 -5.26 3.62
C GLY A 477 25.12 -6.55 4.28
N SER A 478 24.64 -7.73 3.85
CA SER A 478 25.28 -8.99 4.25
C SER A 478 26.69 -9.04 3.68
N ALA A 479 27.68 -9.51 4.43
CA ALA A 479 29.08 -9.41 4.02
C ALA A 479 29.96 -10.60 4.44
N VAL A 480 30.84 -11.01 3.52
CA VAL A 480 31.79 -12.11 3.71
C VAL A 480 33.19 -11.64 3.28
N TYR A 481 34.22 -12.03 4.03
CA TYR A 481 35.59 -11.93 3.58
C TYR A 481 35.97 -13.15 2.76
N VAL A 482 36.53 -12.94 1.57
CA VAL A 482 37.22 -13.96 0.79
C VAL A 482 38.70 -13.88 1.14
N CYS A 483 39.21 -14.94 1.74
CA CYS A 483 40.50 -15.00 2.41
C CYS A 483 41.48 -15.84 1.59
N TYR A 484 42.52 -15.24 1.03
CA TYR A 484 43.49 -15.93 0.20
C TYR A 484 44.72 -16.34 1.01
N LYS A 485 45.22 -17.54 0.73
CA LYS A 485 46.53 -18.03 1.20
C LYS A 485 47.35 -18.51 -0.01
N PHE A 486 48.62 -18.15 -0.04
CA PHE A 486 49.49 -18.38 -1.20
C PHE A 486 50.90 -18.79 -0.79
N THR A 487 51.51 -19.69 -1.54
CA THR A 487 52.94 -20.02 -1.42
C THR A 487 53.48 -20.68 -2.70
N ILE A 488 54.79 -20.65 -2.92
CA ILE A 488 55.46 -21.27 -4.08
C ILE A 488 56.52 -22.29 -3.64
N PRO A 489 56.77 -23.35 -4.41
CA PRO A 489 57.87 -24.27 -4.13
C PRO A 489 59.23 -23.60 -4.34
N GLY A 490 60.27 -24.15 -3.68
CA GLY A 490 61.67 -23.71 -3.89
C GLY A 490 62.18 -23.86 -5.32
N THR A 491 61.52 -24.70 -6.13
CA THR A 491 61.86 -24.95 -7.53
C THR A 491 61.04 -24.12 -8.52
N GLN A 492 60.14 -23.23 -8.06
CA GLN A 492 59.31 -22.41 -8.94
C GLN A 492 60.21 -21.50 -9.82
N PRO A 493 60.08 -21.55 -11.15
CA PRO A 493 60.84 -20.66 -12.02
C PRO A 493 60.47 -19.18 -11.79
N ALA A 494 61.45 -18.28 -11.81
CA ALA A 494 61.21 -16.85 -11.65
C ALA A 494 60.36 -16.28 -12.81
N GLY A 495 59.34 -15.48 -12.51
CA GLY A 495 58.49 -14.87 -13.53
C GLY A 495 57.31 -14.13 -12.93
N TYR A 496 56.55 -13.45 -13.77
CA TYR A 496 55.26 -12.89 -13.40
C TYR A 496 54.19 -13.96 -13.61
N TYR A 497 53.35 -14.23 -12.61
CA TYR A 497 52.30 -15.25 -12.66
C TYR A 497 50.98 -14.59 -12.32
N TYR A 498 49.92 -14.90 -13.05
CA TYR A 498 48.59 -14.34 -12.79
C TYR A 498 47.47 -15.24 -13.31
N ASN A 499 46.31 -15.09 -12.70
CA ASN A 499 45.01 -15.56 -13.11
C ASN A 499 43.99 -14.41 -12.94
N ILE A 500 42.73 -14.68 -13.25
CA ILE A 500 41.59 -13.77 -13.11
C ILE A 500 40.49 -14.51 -12.35
N GLY A 501 40.21 -14.05 -11.12
CA GLY A 501 39.05 -14.47 -10.34
C GLY A 501 37.78 -13.71 -10.75
N LYS A 502 36.64 -14.39 -10.77
CA LYS A 502 35.35 -13.83 -11.16
C LYS A 502 34.27 -14.14 -10.12
N TYR A 503 33.64 -13.09 -9.61
CA TYR A 503 32.42 -13.19 -8.82
C TYR A 503 31.19 -13.07 -9.73
N THR A 504 30.20 -13.93 -9.52
CA THR A 504 28.88 -13.82 -10.17
C THR A 504 27.83 -13.80 -9.08
N THR A 505 27.02 -12.73 -9.02
CA THR A 505 25.90 -12.62 -8.07
C THR A 505 24.59 -12.75 -8.82
N THR A 506 23.66 -13.54 -8.29
CA THR A 506 22.33 -13.74 -8.86
C THR A 506 21.29 -13.67 -7.75
N SER A 507 20.25 -12.89 -7.94
CA SER A 507 19.08 -12.81 -7.06
C SER A 507 17.96 -13.74 -7.53
N THR A 508 17.02 -14.07 -6.66
CA THR A 508 15.83 -14.87 -7.01
C THR A 508 14.57 -14.24 -6.41
N PHE A 509 13.70 -13.70 -7.26
CA PHE A 509 12.48 -12.97 -6.89
C PHE A 509 11.25 -13.87 -6.77
#